data_AF-A0A7S1HAE3-F1
#
_entry.id   AF-A0A7S1HAE3-F1
#
_cell.length_a   1.000
_cell.length_b   1.000
_cell.length_c   1.000
_cell.angle_alpha   90.00
_cell.angle_beta   90.00
_cell.angle_gamma   90.00
#
_symmetry.space_group_name_H-M   'P 1'
#
loop_
_entity.id
_entity.type
_entity.pdbx_description
1 polymer ?
#
loop_
_entity_poly.entity_id
_entity_poly.type
_entity_poly.pdbx_seq_one_letter_code
_entity_poly.pdbx_strand_id
1 'polypeptide(L)'
;MADALNHMHSCDLVHLDVKSTNILVADAGMTIKLIDFGEASNKPEEGWTAIYADRPKGPFGTPGHIAPEMIRTYRWRQNEYYGPPTDIWSMACVVYEMITGVQPERWFAERFPADNNQARMWMCGKHARDCPHELAMPYGLLPESVCSAEAKEVLKMCFDTNQEQRVTAAGLLSMSFLRPTERRGRKRGAAID
;
A
#
# COMPACT_ATOMS: atom_id res chain seq x y z
N MET A 1 8.71 6.68 1.84
CA MET A 1 8.15 5.45 1.25
C MET A 1 7.93 5.63 -0.24
N ALA A 2 7.08 6.58 -0.66
CA ALA A 2 6.83 6.87 -2.08
C ALA A 2 8.12 7.06 -2.90
N ASP A 3 9.15 7.76 -2.38
CA ASP A 3 10.45 7.90 -3.07
C ASP A 3 11.16 6.57 -3.34
N ALA A 4 11.15 5.66 -2.36
CA ALA A 4 11.78 4.35 -2.47
C ALA A 4 11.06 3.47 -3.50
N LEU A 5 9.72 3.46 -3.46
CA LEU A 5 8.91 2.76 -4.46
C LEU A 5 9.06 3.39 -5.85
N ASN A 6 9.07 4.72 -5.96
CA ASN A 6 9.27 5.41 -7.23
C ASN A 6 10.63 5.07 -7.86
N HIS A 7 11.69 5.04 -7.05
CA HIS A 7 13.00 4.60 -7.51
C HIS A 7 13.00 3.13 -7.95
N MET A 8 12.45 2.23 -7.13
CA MET A 8 12.36 0.80 -7.43
C MET A 8 11.57 0.51 -8.71
N HIS A 9 10.39 1.14 -8.86
CA HIS A 9 9.54 1.04 -10.03
C HIS A 9 10.19 1.66 -11.29
N SER A 10 11.02 2.69 -11.14
CA SER A 10 11.81 3.26 -12.25
C SER A 10 12.94 2.35 -12.74
N CYS A 11 13.29 1.33 -11.95
CA CYS A 11 14.23 0.26 -12.33
C CYS A 11 13.50 -1.01 -12.79
N ASP A 12 12.22 -0.91 -13.17
CA ASP A 12 11.35 -2.03 -13.58
C ASP A 12 11.28 -3.18 -12.53
N LEU A 13 11.47 -2.86 -11.24
CA LEU A 13 11.44 -3.81 -10.12
C LEU A 13 10.21 -3.54 -9.22
N VAL A 14 9.54 -4.57 -8.73
CA VAL A 14 8.36 -4.50 -7.83
C VAL A 14 8.64 -5.31 -6.57
N HIS A 15 8.23 -4.82 -5.40
CA HIS A 15 8.60 -5.41 -4.11
C HIS A 15 7.72 -6.59 -3.70
N LEU A 16 6.41 -6.52 -3.99
CA LEU A 16 5.40 -7.57 -3.77
C LEU A 16 5.12 -8.00 -2.31
N ASP A 17 5.99 -7.66 -1.36
CA ASP A 17 5.78 -7.84 0.09
C ASP A 17 6.13 -6.57 0.91
N VAL A 18 5.56 -5.42 0.52
CA VAL A 18 5.65 -4.18 1.32
C VAL A 18 4.76 -4.32 2.57
N LYS A 19 5.38 -4.24 3.75
CA LYS A 19 4.71 -4.32 5.06
C LYS A 19 5.52 -3.61 6.13
N SER A 20 4.93 -3.30 7.27
CA SER A 20 5.60 -2.55 8.35
C SER A 20 6.89 -3.20 8.86
N THR A 21 6.98 -4.53 8.92
CA THR A 21 8.23 -5.23 9.32
C THR A 21 9.35 -5.15 8.28
N ASN A 22 9.03 -4.83 7.01
CA ASN A 22 9.98 -4.70 5.91
C ASN A 22 10.40 -3.23 5.70
N ILE A 23 10.09 -2.35 6.65
CA ILE A 23 10.41 -0.93 6.60
C ILE A 23 11.25 -0.54 7.83
N LEU A 24 12.52 -0.21 7.58
CA LEU A 24 13.41 0.32 8.61
C LEU A 24 13.33 1.84 8.68
N VAL A 25 13.32 2.35 9.90
CA VAL A 25 13.39 3.78 10.20
C VAL A 25 14.76 4.08 10.79
N ALA A 26 15.53 4.93 10.12
CA ALA A 26 16.90 5.31 10.46
C ALA A 26 17.01 6.83 10.69
N ASP A 27 18.21 7.28 11.07
CA ASP A 27 18.57 8.70 11.18
C ASP A 27 17.59 9.52 12.03
N ALA A 28 17.24 8.98 13.22
CA ALA A 28 16.27 9.55 14.16
C ALA A 28 14.88 9.86 13.54
N GLY A 29 14.42 9.00 12.61
CA GLY A 29 13.12 9.16 11.94
C GLY A 29 13.19 9.90 10.61
N MET A 30 14.37 10.31 10.16
CA MET A 30 14.54 11.07 8.92
C MET A 30 14.62 10.21 7.66
N THR A 31 15.06 8.97 7.78
CA THR A 31 15.32 8.08 6.64
C THR A 31 14.48 6.83 6.74
N ILE A 32 13.74 6.51 5.68
CA ILE A 32 13.01 5.25 5.54
C ILE A 32 13.75 4.37 4.55
N LYS A 33 14.02 3.11 4.91
CA LYS A 33 14.62 2.10 4.03
C LYS A 33 13.67 0.92 3.88
N LEU A 34 13.34 0.57 2.65
CA LEU A 34 12.62 -0.66 2.31
C LEU A 34 13.64 -1.81 2.27
N ILE A 35 13.29 -2.95 2.85
CA ILE A 35 14.16 -4.14 2.99
C ILE A 35 13.40 -5.43 2.64
N ASP A 36 14.14 -6.53 2.53
CA ASP A 36 13.63 -7.88 2.22
C ASP A 36 12.98 -8.02 0.83
N PHE A 37 13.85 -8.11 -0.18
CA PHE A 37 13.51 -8.26 -1.58
C PHE A 37 13.29 -9.72 -1.99
N GLY A 38 13.05 -10.65 -1.04
CA GLY A 38 12.93 -12.09 -1.32
C GLY A 38 11.78 -12.45 -2.27
N GLU A 39 10.69 -11.68 -2.24
CA GLU A 39 9.56 -11.81 -3.16
C GLU A 39 9.60 -10.82 -4.33
N ALA A 40 10.61 -9.95 -4.42
CA ALA A 40 10.66 -8.92 -5.45
C ALA A 40 10.84 -9.52 -6.86
N SER A 41 10.27 -8.86 -7.87
CA SER A 41 10.28 -9.33 -9.25
C SER A 41 10.51 -8.20 -10.24
N ASN A 42 11.31 -8.47 -11.28
CA ASN A 42 11.49 -7.58 -12.43
C ASN A 42 10.30 -7.69 -13.37
N LYS A 43 10.10 -6.66 -14.19
CA LYS A 43 9.25 -6.71 -15.38
C LYS A 43 9.82 -7.67 -16.43
N PRO A 44 9.05 -8.64 -16.92
CA PRO A 44 9.43 -9.45 -18.08
C PRO A 44 9.49 -8.65 -19.40
N GLU A 45 10.18 -9.18 -20.41
CA GLU A 45 10.41 -8.50 -21.70
C GLU A 45 9.11 -8.20 -22.46
N GLU A 46 8.10 -9.06 -22.35
CA GLU A 46 6.77 -8.89 -22.96
C GLU A 46 5.84 -7.95 -22.15
N GLY A 47 6.39 -7.21 -21.18
CA GLY A 47 5.64 -6.38 -20.23
C GLY A 47 5.41 -7.10 -18.90
N TRP A 48 4.59 -6.51 -18.02
CA TRP A 48 4.21 -7.16 -16.76
C TRP A 48 3.40 -8.43 -17.08
N THR A 49 4.04 -9.59 -17.06
CA THR A 49 3.35 -10.88 -17.15
C THR A 49 2.80 -11.25 -15.77
N ALA A 50 1.77 -12.09 -15.72
CA ALA A 50 1.33 -12.70 -14.47
C ALA A 50 2.50 -13.46 -13.82
N ILE A 51 2.97 -13.01 -12.64
CA ILE A 51 4.13 -13.57 -11.89
C ILE A 51 3.87 -15.01 -11.36
N TYR A 52 2.82 -15.66 -11.87
CA TYR A 52 2.37 -17.02 -11.54
C TYR A 52 2.87 -18.12 -12.47
N ALA A 53 3.41 -17.80 -13.66
CA ALA A 53 3.79 -18.82 -14.65
C ALA A 53 4.76 -19.88 -14.09
N ASP A 54 5.74 -19.46 -13.28
CA ASP A 54 6.81 -20.32 -12.75
C ASP A 54 6.71 -20.63 -11.24
N ARG A 55 5.68 -20.17 -10.52
CA ARG A 55 5.64 -20.23 -9.04
C ARG A 55 4.33 -20.83 -8.49
N PRO A 56 4.32 -22.10 -8.02
CA PRO A 56 3.09 -22.86 -7.75
C PRO A 56 2.44 -22.63 -6.36
N LYS A 57 2.71 -21.51 -5.66
CA LYS A 57 2.49 -21.43 -4.19
C LYS A 57 1.32 -20.58 -3.66
N GLY A 58 0.68 -19.74 -4.46
CA GLY A 58 -0.32 -18.79 -3.95
C GLY A 58 -0.05 -17.35 -4.40
N PRO A 59 -0.91 -16.38 -4.05
CA PRO A 59 -0.58 -14.97 -4.20
C PRO A 59 0.53 -14.62 -3.20
N PHE A 60 1.54 -13.90 -3.67
CA PHE A 60 2.68 -13.48 -2.83
C PHE A 60 2.28 -12.40 -1.82
N GLY A 61 3.17 -12.18 -0.85
CA GLY A 61 3.03 -11.13 0.14
C GLY A 61 2.25 -11.54 1.39
N THR A 62 2.27 -10.64 2.36
CA THR A 62 1.70 -10.87 3.70
C THR A 62 0.19 -10.62 3.72
N PRO A 63 -0.64 -11.51 4.32
CA PRO A 63 -2.07 -11.28 4.51
C PRO A 63 -2.39 -9.88 5.07
N GLY A 64 -3.50 -9.30 4.62
CA GLY A 64 -3.86 -7.90 4.90
C GLY A 64 -3.15 -6.83 4.07
N HIS A 65 -2.00 -7.15 3.46
CA HIS A 65 -1.27 -6.23 2.57
C HIS A 65 -1.45 -6.57 1.08
N ILE A 66 -1.80 -7.82 0.76
CA ILE A 66 -2.02 -8.30 -0.62
C ILE A 66 -3.08 -7.45 -1.35
N ALA A 67 -2.74 -6.98 -2.55
CA ALA A 67 -3.62 -6.15 -3.37
C ALA A 67 -4.70 -6.96 -4.13
N PRO A 68 -5.83 -6.33 -4.51
CA PRO A 68 -6.97 -6.99 -5.16
C PRO A 68 -6.60 -7.79 -6.41
N GLU A 69 -5.79 -7.20 -7.29
CA GLU A 69 -5.34 -7.79 -8.53
C GLU A 69 -4.55 -9.10 -8.32
N MET A 70 -3.74 -9.19 -7.27
CA MET A 70 -2.97 -10.41 -6.96
C MET A 70 -3.92 -11.57 -6.65
N ILE A 71 -4.94 -11.31 -5.82
CA ILE A 71 -5.95 -12.30 -5.41
C ILE A 71 -6.87 -12.66 -6.58
N ARG A 72 -7.26 -11.68 -7.41
CA ARG A 72 -8.08 -11.92 -8.61
C ARG A 72 -7.36 -12.82 -9.61
N THR A 73 -6.09 -12.50 -9.89
CA THR A 73 -5.25 -13.25 -10.81
C THR A 73 -5.03 -14.68 -10.32
N TYR A 74 -4.64 -14.87 -9.05
CA TYR A 74 -4.38 -16.21 -8.50
C TYR A 74 -5.61 -17.12 -8.54
N ARG A 75 -6.79 -16.61 -8.18
CA ARG A 75 -7.97 -17.44 -7.94
C ARG A 75 -8.92 -17.60 -9.13
N TRP A 76 -9.01 -16.62 -10.04
CA TRP A 76 -10.09 -16.59 -11.04
C TRP A 76 -9.68 -16.12 -12.44
N ARG A 77 -8.53 -15.45 -12.59
CA ARG A 77 -8.07 -14.88 -13.87
C ARG A 77 -6.60 -15.19 -14.13
N GLN A 78 -6.33 -16.43 -14.52
CA GLN A 78 -5.07 -16.76 -15.20
C GLN A 78 -4.97 -15.87 -16.45
N ASN A 79 -3.88 -15.09 -16.55
CA ASN A 79 -3.59 -14.01 -17.51
C ASN A 79 -3.95 -12.55 -17.12
N GLU A 80 -4.43 -12.25 -15.91
CA GLU A 80 -4.29 -10.87 -15.40
C GLU A 80 -2.85 -10.62 -14.92
N TYR A 81 -2.33 -9.42 -15.16
CA TYR A 81 -1.02 -9.00 -14.63
C TYR A 81 -1.19 -8.17 -13.37
N TYR A 82 -0.11 -8.07 -12.60
CA TYR A 82 0.06 -7.15 -11.48
C TYR A 82 1.51 -6.68 -11.45
N GLY A 83 1.78 -5.57 -10.77
CA GLY A 83 3.07 -4.89 -10.86
C GLY A 83 3.13 -3.67 -9.94
N PRO A 84 3.75 -2.55 -10.34
CA PRO A 84 3.95 -1.37 -9.48
C PRO A 84 2.73 -0.89 -8.66
N PRO A 85 1.48 -0.90 -9.16
CA PRO A 85 0.31 -0.49 -8.36
C PRO A 85 0.10 -1.34 -7.09
N THR A 86 0.53 -2.60 -7.08
CA THR A 86 0.42 -3.51 -5.93
C THR A 86 1.21 -2.98 -4.73
N ASP A 87 2.44 -2.49 -4.93
CA ASP A 87 3.23 -1.92 -3.83
C ASP A 87 2.60 -0.63 -3.26
N ILE A 88 1.87 0.13 -4.07
CA ILE A 88 1.16 1.35 -3.62
C ILE A 88 0.02 1.01 -2.66
N TRP A 89 -0.73 -0.06 -2.97
CA TRP A 89 -1.77 -0.58 -2.09
C TRP A 89 -1.18 -1.05 -0.75
N SER A 90 -0.14 -1.89 -0.82
CA SER A 90 0.55 -2.42 0.35
C SER A 90 1.17 -1.31 1.20
N MET A 91 1.73 -0.26 0.58
CA MET A 91 2.17 0.95 1.28
C MET A 91 1.02 1.66 2.00
N ALA A 92 -0.17 1.76 1.38
CA ALA A 92 -1.33 2.36 2.02
C ALA A 92 -1.85 1.55 3.22
N CYS A 93 -1.73 0.20 3.19
CA CYS A 93 -1.94 -0.65 4.36
C CYS A 93 -1.00 -0.27 5.51
N VAL A 94 0.27 -0.01 5.24
CA VAL A 94 1.24 0.43 6.26
C VAL A 94 0.97 1.87 6.75
N VAL A 95 0.57 2.79 5.87
CA VAL A 95 0.15 4.15 6.29
C VAL A 95 -1.07 4.07 7.20
N TYR A 96 -2.04 3.20 6.89
CA TYR A 96 -3.21 2.96 7.73
C TYR A 96 -2.82 2.39 9.10
N GLU A 97 -1.91 1.40 9.14
CA GLU A 97 -1.38 0.83 10.40
C GLU A 97 -0.68 1.91 11.25
N MET A 98 0.11 2.80 10.63
CA MET A 98 0.77 3.92 11.34
C MET A 98 -0.22 4.94 11.91
N ILE A 99 -1.35 5.19 11.23
CA ILE A 99 -2.38 6.14 11.69
C ILE A 99 -3.23 5.56 12.83
N THR A 100 -3.49 4.25 12.83
CA THR A 100 -4.48 3.61 13.72
C THR A 100 -3.88 2.72 14.80
N GLY A 101 -2.63 2.27 14.64
CA GLY A 101 -2.06 1.17 15.43
C GLY A 101 -2.66 -0.20 15.11
N VAL A 102 -3.52 -0.31 14.09
CA VAL A 102 -4.26 -1.54 13.74
C VAL A 102 -3.93 -1.95 12.31
N GLN A 103 -3.47 -3.19 12.15
CA GLN A 103 -3.29 -3.79 10.82
C GLN A 103 -4.64 -3.93 10.10
N PRO A 104 -4.74 -3.60 8.80
CA PRO A 104 -5.99 -3.71 8.06
C PRO A 104 -6.67 -5.07 8.22
N GLU A 105 -5.92 -6.18 8.21
CA GLU A 105 -6.47 -7.52 8.45
C GLU A 105 -7.15 -7.68 9.81
N ARG A 106 -6.58 -7.14 10.88
CA ARG A 106 -7.19 -7.17 12.23
C ARG A 106 -8.47 -6.35 12.27
N TRP A 107 -8.49 -5.20 11.59
CA TRP A 107 -9.69 -4.36 11.50
C TRP A 107 -10.87 -5.15 10.92
N PHE A 108 -10.66 -5.97 9.87
CA PHE A 108 -11.69 -6.88 9.38
C PHE A 108 -11.98 -8.03 10.35
N ALA A 109 -10.95 -8.63 10.96
CA ALA A 109 -11.12 -9.76 11.87
C ALA A 109 -11.96 -9.44 13.12
N GLU A 110 -11.78 -8.24 13.68
CA GLU A 110 -12.50 -7.75 14.86
C GLU A 110 -13.92 -7.29 14.51
N ARG A 111 -14.14 -6.75 13.31
CA ARG A 111 -15.43 -6.19 12.89
C ARG A 111 -16.34 -7.21 12.16
N PHE A 112 -15.78 -8.23 11.52
CA PHE A 112 -16.49 -9.28 10.76
C PHE A 112 -16.08 -10.71 11.13
N PRO A 113 -16.02 -11.07 12.43
CA PRO A 113 -15.40 -12.32 12.91
C PRO A 113 -16.02 -13.61 12.34
N ALA A 114 -17.26 -13.56 11.84
CA ALA A 114 -17.94 -14.70 11.22
C ALA A 114 -17.52 -14.95 9.76
N ASP A 115 -17.00 -13.96 9.03
CA ASP A 115 -16.70 -14.08 7.59
C ASP A 115 -15.52 -13.22 7.10
N ASN A 116 -14.36 -13.45 7.70
CA ASN A 116 -13.09 -12.82 7.30
C ASN A 116 -12.67 -13.14 5.86
N ASN A 117 -13.22 -14.19 5.25
CA ASN A 117 -12.96 -14.49 3.85
C ASN A 117 -13.81 -13.61 2.92
N GLN A 118 -15.10 -13.42 3.20
CA GLN A 118 -15.94 -12.51 2.45
C GLN A 118 -15.50 -11.04 2.61
N ALA A 119 -15.05 -10.64 3.80
CA ALA A 119 -14.45 -9.31 4.01
C ALA A 119 -13.21 -9.06 3.12
N ARG A 120 -12.30 -10.05 3.02
CA ARG A 120 -11.17 -10.01 2.07
C ARG A 120 -11.66 -9.99 0.61
N MET A 121 -12.72 -10.73 0.27
CA MET A 121 -13.29 -10.74 -1.09
C MET A 121 -13.91 -9.40 -1.49
N TRP A 122 -14.55 -8.68 -0.57
CA TRP A 122 -15.07 -7.33 -0.80
C TRP A 122 -13.95 -6.32 -1.08
N MET A 123 -12.86 -6.34 -0.31
CA MET A 123 -11.66 -5.55 -0.63
C MET A 123 -11.12 -5.83 -2.04
N CYS A 124 -11.24 -7.07 -2.52
CA CYS A 124 -10.78 -7.45 -3.87
C CYS A 124 -11.65 -6.89 -5.01
N GLY A 125 -12.72 -6.14 -4.71
CA GLY A 125 -13.69 -5.62 -5.67
C GLY A 125 -14.78 -6.61 -6.07
N LYS A 126 -14.72 -7.88 -5.64
CA LYS A 126 -15.76 -8.87 -5.92
C LYS A 126 -16.92 -8.65 -4.95
N HIS A 127 -18.16 -8.56 -5.46
CA HIS A 127 -19.33 -8.21 -4.64
C HIS A 127 -19.20 -6.85 -3.93
N ALA A 128 -18.39 -5.91 -4.46
CA ALA A 128 -18.25 -4.56 -3.88
C ALA A 128 -19.56 -3.75 -3.88
N ARG A 129 -20.56 -4.15 -4.68
CA ARG A 129 -21.93 -3.60 -4.66
C ARG A 129 -22.79 -4.15 -3.51
N ASP A 130 -22.43 -5.33 -3.01
CA ASP A 130 -23.08 -6.03 -1.90
C ASP A 130 -22.33 -5.78 -0.57
N CYS A 131 -21.14 -5.19 -0.65
CA CYS A 131 -20.39 -4.62 0.46
C CYS A 131 -21.15 -3.37 0.97
N PRO A 132 -21.59 -3.32 2.24
CA PRO A 132 -22.20 -2.11 2.79
C PRO A 132 -21.23 -0.92 2.66
N HIS A 133 -21.74 0.27 2.34
CA HIS A 133 -20.92 1.45 2.08
C HIS A 133 -20.06 1.87 3.29
N GLU A 134 -20.47 1.48 4.50
CA GLU A 134 -19.71 1.66 5.75
C GLU A 134 -18.49 0.71 5.87
N LEU A 135 -18.37 -0.28 4.98
CA LEU A 135 -17.23 -1.21 4.89
C LEU A 135 -16.32 -0.89 3.70
N ALA A 136 -16.59 0.20 2.96
CA ALA A 136 -15.83 0.63 1.80
C ALA A 136 -14.48 1.25 2.22
N MET A 137 -13.57 0.35 2.59
CA MET A 137 -12.20 0.59 3.05
C MET A 137 -12.02 1.37 4.35
N PRO A 138 -11.04 0.98 5.19
CA PRO A 138 -11.01 1.40 6.58
C PRO A 138 -10.59 2.87 6.76
N TYR A 139 -10.08 3.55 5.71
CA TYR A 139 -9.76 4.98 5.76
C TYR A 139 -10.99 5.90 5.83
N GLY A 140 -12.15 5.47 5.32
CA GLY A 140 -13.38 6.27 5.33
C GLY A 140 -13.94 6.53 6.73
N LEU A 141 -13.57 5.67 7.70
CA LEU A 141 -14.02 5.72 9.09
C LEU A 141 -13.03 6.45 10.03
N LEU A 142 -11.91 6.96 9.51
CA LEU A 142 -10.93 7.69 10.32
C LEU A 142 -11.51 9.06 10.74
N PRO A 143 -11.53 9.41 12.04
CA PRO A 143 -11.89 10.74 12.49
C PRO A 143 -10.95 11.81 11.91
N GLU A 144 -11.46 13.02 11.66
CA GLU A 144 -10.62 14.14 11.18
C GLU A 144 -9.54 14.56 12.20
N SER A 145 -9.79 14.33 13.49
CA SER A 145 -8.81 14.51 14.56
C SER A 145 -7.62 13.53 14.49
N VAL A 146 -7.73 12.47 13.67
CA VAL A 146 -6.72 11.43 13.48
C VAL A 146 -6.12 11.47 12.08
N CYS A 147 -6.91 11.83 11.05
CA CYS A 147 -6.47 11.87 9.66
C CYS A 147 -7.15 13.03 8.90
N SER A 148 -6.34 13.95 8.36
CA SER A 148 -6.84 15.13 7.63
C SER A 148 -7.56 14.74 6.33
N ALA A 149 -8.39 15.64 5.79
CA ALA A 149 -9.12 15.41 4.55
C ALA A 149 -8.18 15.09 3.36
N GLU A 150 -7.05 15.79 3.27
CA GLU A 150 -6.02 15.57 2.25
C GLU A 150 -5.38 14.18 2.38
N ALA A 151 -5.05 13.76 3.60
CA ALA A 151 -4.51 12.43 3.86
C ALA A 151 -5.51 11.31 3.52
N LYS A 152 -6.81 11.53 3.79
CA LYS A 152 -7.89 10.60 3.40
C LYS A 152 -8.02 10.48 1.89
N GLU A 153 -7.98 11.58 1.14
CA GLU A 153 -8.01 11.53 -0.32
C GLU A 153 -6.75 10.86 -0.90
N VAL A 154 -5.57 11.06 -0.29
CA VAL A 154 -4.36 10.31 -0.66
C VAL A 154 -4.53 8.81 -0.42
N LEU A 155 -5.03 8.38 0.74
CA LEU A 155 -5.31 6.96 1.02
C LEU A 155 -6.31 6.37 0.02
N LYS A 156 -7.40 7.08 -0.27
CA LYS A 156 -8.42 6.71 -1.26
C LYS A 156 -7.84 6.50 -2.66
N MET A 157 -6.93 7.36 -3.11
CA MET A 157 -6.24 7.20 -4.40
C MET A 157 -5.29 5.97 -4.42
N CYS A 158 -4.68 5.63 -3.29
CA CYS A 158 -3.84 4.44 -3.16
C CYS A 158 -4.65 3.12 -3.06
N PHE A 159 -5.87 3.19 -2.51
CA PHE A 159 -6.76 2.05 -2.33
C PHE A 159 -7.76 1.85 -3.49
N ASP A 160 -7.52 2.44 -4.67
CA ASP A 160 -8.34 2.14 -5.84
C ASP A 160 -8.24 0.64 -6.20
N THR A 161 -9.39 -0.02 -6.30
CA THR A 161 -9.49 -1.46 -6.61
C THR A 161 -9.19 -1.77 -8.08
N ASN A 162 -9.22 -0.75 -8.95
CA ASN A 162 -8.71 -0.78 -10.31
C ASN A 162 -7.24 -0.33 -10.33
N GLN A 163 -6.32 -1.28 -10.54
CA GLN A 163 -4.88 -1.03 -10.58
C GLN A 163 -4.44 -0.04 -11.68
N GLU A 164 -5.24 0.11 -12.74
CA GLU A 164 -4.94 1.03 -13.85
C GLU A 164 -5.29 2.49 -13.55
N GLN A 165 -6.14 2.72 -12.53
CA GLN A 165 -6.53 4.05 -12.05
C GLN A 165 -5.87 4.42 -10.72
N ARG A 166 -5.37 3.42 -9.98
CA ARG A 166 -4.61 3.61 -8.75
C ARG A 166 -3.40 4.52 -8.99
N VAL A 167 -3.22 5.49 -8.09
CA VAL A 167 -2.10 6.45 -8.18
C VAL A 167 -0.74 5.74 -8.17
N THR A 168 0.20 6.22 -8.97
CA THR A 168 1.58 5.72 -8.97
C THR A 168 2.44 6.41 -7.91
N ALA A 169 3.61 5.84 -7.58
CA ALA A 169 4.56 6.50 -6.67
C ALA A 169 4.98 7.90 -7.18
N ALA A 170 5.23 8.05 -8.49
CA ALA A 170 5.46 9.35 -9.13
C ALA A 170 4.27 10.29 -8.97
N GLY A 171 3.04 9.79 -9.18
CA GLY A 171 1.80 10.54 -9.00
C GLY A 171 1.66 11.11 -7.59
N LEU A 172 1.94 10.29 -6.56
CA LEU A 172 1.97 10.73 -5.16
C LEU A 172 3.00 11.83 -4.93
N LEU A 173 4.24 11.66 -5.40
CA LEU A 173 5.31 12.65 -5.20
C LEU A 173 5.03 14.01 -5.89
N SER A 174 4.15 14.03 -6.90
CA SER A 174 3.73 15.29 -7.54
C SER A 174 2.82 16.15 -6.64
N MET A 175 2.09 15.53 -5.70
CA MET A 175 1.05 16.15 -4.88
C MET A 175 1.62 17.14 -3.88
N SER A 176 1.00 18.32 -3.78
CA SER A 176 1.39 19.37 -2.83
C SER A 176 1.45 18.89 -1.38
N PHE A 177 0.53 18.01 -0.97
CA PHE A 177 0.45 17.42 0.36
C PHE A 177 1.71 16.63 0.76
N LEU A 178 2.38 15.97 -0.19
CA LEU A 178 3.58 15.15 0.06
C LEU A 178 4.89 15.90 -0.20
N ARG A 179 4.84 17.16 -0.67
CA ARG A 179 6.05 17.97 -0.81
C ARG A 179 6.61 18.27 0.59
N PRO A 180 7.94 18.17 0.79
CA PRO A 180 8.56 18.63 2.02
C PRO A 180 8.19 20.10 2.25
N THR A 181 7.44 20.38 3.32
CA THR A 181 7.35 21.75 3.81
C THR A 181 8.76 22.20 4.17
N GLU A 182 9.16 23.39 3.72
CA GLU A 182 10.44 23.95 4.11
C GLU A 182 10.50 23.98 5.63
N ARG A 183 11.34 23.10 6.20
CA ARG A 183 11.58 23.09 7.64
C ARG A 183 12.23 24.42 7.97
N ARG A 184 11.43 25.37 8.48
CA ARG A 184 11.92 26.62 9.09
C ARG A 184 13.11 26.25 9.96
N GLY A 185 14.29 26.65 9.52
CA GLY A 185 15.54 26.23 10.13
C GLY A 185 15.48 26.60 11.61
N ARG A 186 15.37 25.59 12.47
CA ARG A 186 15.48 25.76 13.93
C ARG A 186 16.92 26.18 14.16
N LYS A 187 17.18 27.49 14.12
CA LYS A 187 18.47 28.09 14.45
C LYS A 187 18.89 27.43 15.76
N ARG A 188 19.98 26.65 15.73
CA ARG A 188 20.63 26.21 16.96
C ARG A 188 20.99 27.51 17.69
N GLY A 189 20.51 27.65 18.91
CA GLY A 189 20.83 28.82 19.74
C GLY A 189 22.36 28.92 19.85
N ALA A 190 22.88 30.12 19.71
CA ALA A 190 24.24 30.41 20.11
C ALA A 190 24.26 30.62 21.64
N ALA A 191 25.35 30.16 22.28
CA ALA A 191 25.55 30.13 23.74
C ALA A 191 24.51 29.24 24.49
N ILE A 192 24.67 28.85 25.76
CA ILE A 192 25.74 29.12 26.74
C ILE A 192 26.17 27.75 27.31
N ASP A 193 27.45 27.45 27.54
CA ASP A 193 28.66 28.24 27.21
C ASP A 193 29.06 28.12 25.72
#